data_AF-A0A947SML3-F1
#
_entry.id   AF-A0A947SML3-F1
#
_cell.length_a   1.000
_cell.length_b   1.000
_cell.length_c   1.000
_cell.angle_alpha   90.00
_cell.angle_beta   90.00
_cell.angle_gamma   90.00
#
_symmetry.space_group_name_H-M   'P 1'
#
loop_
_entity.id
_entity.type
_entity.pdbx_description
1 polymer ?
#
loop_
_entity_poly.entity_id
_entity_poly.type
_entity_poly.pdbx_seq_one_letter_code
_entity_poly.pdbx_strand_id
1 'polypeptide(L)'
;MISIADIIRLSWQTYISKFKKYLPLLGLIFLFSLVGSVATYYLLDILKLPQIWGLVASAGISAIVYLLTFSITILLILYTDQFLQNKKAEFHCKDVLEVFLPALLLSILVGLITAGGFLLLIIPGVLFTVWYAFTVYIAILEKKKGLILLSESRELSRGKFWPVFGRLILPNLFWGLISYFVLAGIFNIIGLIVNKAVVNQTELGFGVNVGLLAVSALVASFFAPLYVIVTTIVFREVKK
;
A
#
# COMPACT_ATOMS: atom_id res chain seq x y z
N MET A 1 5.50 -23.89 -9.00
CA MET A 1 5.27 -22.49 -8.57
C MET A 1 4.37 -21.80 -9.58
N ILE A 2 3.32 -21.12 -9.11
CA ILE A 2 2.33 -20.41 -9.94
C ILE A 2 3.02 -19.42 -10.91
N SER A 3 2.48 -19.26 -12.13
CA SER A 3 3.02 -18.33 -13.13
C SER A 3 2.69 -16.86 -12.78
N ILE A 4 3.45 -15.91 -13.33
CA ILE A 4 3.21 -14.47 -13.11
C ILE A 4 1.84 -14.05 -13.65
N ALA A 5 1.46 -14.57 -14.83
CA ALA A 5 0.15 -14.32 -15.43
C ALA A 5 -1.00 -14.87 -14.56
N ASP A 6 -0.81 -16.05 -13.96
CA ASP A 6 -1.78 -16.62 -13.03
C ASP A 6 -1.88 -15.79 -11.74
N ILE A 7 -0.79 -15.21 -11.22
CA ILE A 7 -0.84 -14.30 -10.06
C ILE A 7 -1.66 -13.06 -10.40
N ILE A 8 -1.42 -12.44 -11.56
CA ILE A 8 -2.19 -11.26 -12.01
C ILE A 8 -3.67 -11.64 -12.15
N ARG A 9 -3.98 -12.72 -12.86
CA ARG A 9 -5.34 -13.21 -13.07
C ARG A 9 -6.04 -13.53 -11.75
N LEU A 10 -5.39 -14.28 -10.86
CA LEU A 10 -5.94 -14.66 -9.57
C LEU A 10 -6.16 -13.42 -8.69
N SER A 11 -5.23 -12.46 -8.69
CA SER A 11 -5.39 -11.23 -7.92
C SER A 11 -6.63 -10.43 -8.35
N TRP A 12 -6.84 -10.29 -9.66
CA TRP A 12 -8.05 -9.68 -10.21
C TRP A 12 -9.33 -10.47 -9.89
N GLN A 13 -9.30 -11.79 -10.07
CA GLN A 13 -10.47 -12.65 -9.82
C GLN A 13 -10.87 -12.62 -8.34
N THR A 14 -9.91 -12.71 -7.42
CA THR A 14 -10.17 -12.59 -5.98
C THR A 14 -10.75 -11.21 -5.64
N TYR A 15 -10.18 -10.14 -6.21
CA TYR A 15 -10.66 -8.78 -5.96
C TYR A 15 -12.11 -8.58 -6.43
N ILE A 16 -12.42 -8.90 -7.69
CA ILE A 16 -13.76 -8.71 -8.27
C ILE A 16 -14.80 -9.64 -7.65
N SER A 17 -14.46 -10.92 -7.43
CA SER A 17 -15.41 -11.88 -6.84
C SER A 17 -15.82 -11.52 -5.41
N LYS A 18 -14.98 -10.80 -4.68
CA LYS A 18 -15.23 -10.34 -3.30
C LYS A 18 -15.31 -8.82 -3.19
N PHE A 19 -15.54 -8.10 -4.29
CA PHE A 19 -15.48 -6.64 -4.33
C PHE A 19 -16.36 -5.96 -3.27
N LYS A 20 -17.59 -6.46 -3.06
CA LYS A 20 -18.51 -5.95 -2.03
C LYS A 20 -17.95 -6.02 -0.61
N LYS A 21 -17.06 -6.98 -0.32
CA LYS A 21 -16.39 -7.12 0.98
C LYS A 21 -15.17 -6.20 1.11
N TYR A 22 -14.52 -5.88 0.00
CA TYR A 22 -13.44 -4.88 -0.03
C TYR A 22 -13.98 -3.44 0.03
N LEU A 23 -15.20 -3.20 -0.45
CA LEU A 23 -15.78 -1.85 -0.59
C LEU A 23 -15.72 -0.97 0.69
N PRO A 24 -16.03 -1.46 1.91
CA PRO A 24 -15.87 -0.65 3.12
C PRO A 24 -14.41 -0.26 3.39
N LEU A 25 -13.46 -1.18 3.13
CA LEU A 25 -12.03 -0.93 3.31
C LEU A 25 -11.52 0.09 2.28
N LEU A 26 -11.97 -0.04 1.02
CA LEU A 26 -11.70 0.92 -0.04
C LEU A 26 -12.20 2.32 0.34
N GLY A 27 -13.44 2.41 0.83
CA GLY A 27 -14.04 3.66 1.30
C GLY A 27 -13.24 4.30 2.43
N LEU A 28 -12.77 3.52 3.41
CA LEU A 28 -11.93 4.04 4.49
C LEU A 28 -10.55 4.52 3.99
N ILE A 29 -9.89 3.76 3.11
CA ILE A 29 -8.60 4.17 2.51
C ILE A 29 -8.80 5.47 1.73
N PHE A 30 -9.85 5.55 0.91
CA PHE A 30 -10.21 6.74 0.16
C PHE A 30 -10.42 7.94 1.09
N LEU A 31 -11.27 7.80 2.11
CA LEU A 31 -11.60 8.87 3.05
C LEU A 31 -10.36 9.37 3.78
N PHE A 32 -9.54 8.48 4.35
CA PHE A 32 -8.33 8.89 5.08
C PHE A 32 -7.27 9.50 4.17
N SER A 33 -7.09 8.96 2.96
CA SER A 33 -6.16 9.52 1.99
C SER A 33 -6.60 10.90 1.52
N LEU A 34 -7.90 11.08 1.26
CA LEU A 34 -8.46 12.36 0.83
C LEU A 34 -8.37 13.41 1.93
N VAL A 35 -8.88 13.10 3.13
CA VAL A 35 -8.83 14.01 4.28
C VAL A 35 -7.39 14.35 4.62
N GLY A 36 -6.48 13.37 4.63
CA GLY A 36 -5.06 13.58 4.86
C GLY A 36 -4.40 14.50 3.83
N SER A 37 -4.70 14.27 2.54
CA SER A 37 -4.13 15.07 1.45
C SER A 37 -4.66 16.51 1.45
N VAL A 38 -5.98 16.69 1.64
CA VAL A 38 -6.60 18.01 1.72
C VAL A 38 -6.08 18.76 2.95
N ALA A 39 -6.07 18.11 4.11
CA ALA A 39 -5.60 18.72 5.34
C ALA A 39 -4.13 19.11 5.21
N THR A 40 -3.27 18.25 4.66
CA THR A 40 -1.83 18.54 4.48
C THR A 40 -1.58 19.67 3.48
N TYR A 41 -2.27 19.66 2.34
CA TYR A 41 -2.06 20.65 1.27
C TYR A 41 -2.51 22.05 1.70
N TYR A 42 -3.66 22.17 2.37
CA TYR A 42 -4.24 23.47 2.73
C TYR A 42 -3.94 23.94 4.16
N LEU A 43 -3.18 23.17 4.95
CA LEU A 43 -2.95 23.45 6.37
C LEU A 43 -2.35 24.83 6.61
N LEU A 44 -1.31 25.15 5.83
CA LEU A 44 -0.56 26.39 5.93
C LEU A 44 -1.45 27.59 5.62
N ASP A 45 -2.26 27.50 4.57
CA ASP A 45 -3.13 28.58 4.11
C ASP A 45 -4.29 28.84 5.08
N ILE A 46 -4.90 27.79 5.62
CA ILE A 46 -6.06 27.89 6.53
C ILE A 46 -5.62 28.44 7.89
N LEU A 47 -4.54 27.91 8.45
CA LEU A 47 -4.09 28.26 9.81
C LEU A 47 -3.12 29.44 9.85
N LYS A 48 -2.68 29.96 8.69
CA LYS A 48 -1.69 31.04 8.56
C LYS A 48 -0.44 30.82 9.41
N LEU A 49 -0.01 29.56 9.52
CA LEU A 49 1.12 29.18 10.37
C LEU A 49 2.44 29.62 9.73
N PRO A 50 3.46 29.98 10.54
CA PRO A 50 4.83 30.03 10.06
C PRO A 50 5.22 28.70 9.43
N GLN A 51 6.07 28.73 8.41
CA GLN A 51 6.42 27.56 7.59
C GLN A 51 6.86 26.35 8.43
N ILE A 52 7.68 26.56 9.47
CA ILE A 52 8.14 25.49 10.37
C ILE A 52 6.98 24.80 11.08
N TRP A 53 6.02 25.57 11.60
CA TRP A 53 4.86 25.01 12.32
C TRP A 53 3.90 24.28 11.38
N GLY A 54 3.72 24.76 10.15
CA GLY A 54 2.94 24.02 9.16
C GLY A 54 3.61 22.72 8.71
N LEU A 55 4.94 22.69 8.60
CA LEU A 55 5.67 21.45 8.34
C LEU A 55 5.47 20.44 9.48
N VAL A 56 5.63 20.86 10.73
CA VAL A 56 5.40 19.99 11.89
C VAL A 56 3.97 19.45 11.92
N ALA A 57 2.97 20.31 11.69
CA ALA A 57 1.58 19.92 11.71
C ALA A 57 1.23 18.98 10.53
N SER A 58 1.75 19.23 9.33
CA SER A 58 1.59 18.34 8.17
C SER A 58 2.21 16.96 8.37
N ALA A 59 3.38 16.90 9.03
CA ALA A 59 4.03 15.64 9.40
C ALA A 59 3.20 14.87 10.43
N GLY A 60 2.62 15.56 11.42
CA GLY A 60 1.70 14.97 12.39
C GLY A 60 0.45 14.36 11.73
N ILE A 61 -0.19 15.11 10.82
CA ILE A 61 -1.36 14.63 10.06
C ILE A 61 -0.97 13.41 9.20
N SER A 62 0.15 13.49 8.47
CA SER A 62 0.63 12.40 7.64
C SER A 62 0.92 11.14 8.45
N ALA A 63 1.51 11.28 9.65
CA ALA A 63 1.74 10.17 10.56
C ALA A 63 0.43 9.53 11.02
N ILE A 64 -0.58 10.32 11.38
CA ILE A 64 -1.91 9.81 11.77
C ILE A 64 -2.57 9.07 10.61
N VAL A 65 -2.58 9.65 9.41
CA VAL A 65 -3.15 9.05 8.19
C VAL A 65 -2.43 7.75 7.85
N TYR A 66 -1.11 7.71 7.99
CA TYR A 66 -0.31 6.50 7.81
C TYR A 66 -0.72 5.40 8.81
N LEU A 67 -0.83 5.71 10.11
CA LEU A 67 -1.25 4.73 11.13
C LEU A 67 -2.66 4.17 10.89
N LEU A 68 -3.59 5.04 10.47
CA LEU A 68 -4.94 4.63 10.10
C LEU A 68 -4.94 3.72 8.86
N THR A 69 -4.21 4.10 7.82
CA THR A 69 -4.08 3.31 6.57
C THR A 69 -3.36 1.98 6.82
N PHE A 70 -2.37 1.97 7.70
CA PHE A 70 -1.65 0.76 8.11
C PHE A 70 -2.59 -0.22 8.82
N SER A 71 -3.48 0.27 9.69
CA SER A 71 -4.52 -0.55 10.32
C SER A 71 -5.44 -1.21 9.28
N ILE A 72 -5.83 -0.46 8.25
CA ILE A 72 -6.65 -1.00 7.16
C ILE A 72 -5.85 -2.00 6.31
N THR A 73 -4.55 -1.78 6.14
CA THR A 73 -3.68 -2.70 5.41
C THR A 73 -3.58 -4.05 6.12
N ILE A 74 -3.49 -4.07 7.46
CA ILE A 74 -3.57 -5.30 8.26
C ILE A 74 -4.89 -6.02 8.01
N LEU A 75 -6.02 -5.30 8.01
CA LEU A 75 -7.33 -5.86 7.69
C LEU A 75 -7.38 -6.45 6.28
N LEU A 76 -6.84 -5.74 5.29
CA LEU A 76 -6.77 -6.21 3.91
C LEU A 76 -5.97 -7.50 3.79
N ILE A 77 -4.84 -7.61 4.51
CA ILE A 77 -4.01 -8.81 4.54
C ILE A 77 -4.81 -9.98 5.12
N LEU A 78 -5.45 -9.80 6.29
CA LEU A 78 -6.27 -10.83 6.95
C LEU A 78 -7.45 -11.28 6.07
N TYR A 79 -8.18 -10.34 5.46
CA TYR A 79 -9.33 -10.64 4.59
C TYR A 79 -8.90 -11.43 3.35
N THR A 80 -7.84 -10.95 2.71
CA THR A 80 -7.28 -11.58 1.52
C THR A 80 -6.82 -13.00 1.83
N ASP A 81 -6.17 -13.20 2.97
CA ASP A 81 -5.72 -14.52 3.40
C ASP A 81 -6.88 -15.51 3.59
N GLN A 82 -7.98 -15.06 4.20
CA GLN A 82 -9.20 -15.86 4.37
C GLN A 82 -9.89 -16.14 3.03
N PHE A 83 -9.97 -15.15 2.13
CA PHE A 83 -10.59 -15.32 0.81
C PHE A 83 -9.81 -16.28 -0.08
N LEU A 84 -8.47 -16.24 -0.06
CA LEU A 84 -7.63 -17.18 -0.79
C LEU A 84 -7.78 -18.62 -0.27
N GLN A 85 -8.22 -18.80 0.97
CA GLN A 85 -8.55 -20.11 1.56
C GLN A 85 -10.03 -20.50 1.40
N ASN A 86 -10.83 -19.73 0.66
CA ASN A 86 -12.29 -19.91 0.57
C ASN A 86 -13.01 -19.90 1.93
N LYS A 87 -12.44 -19.27 2.95
CA LYS A 87 -13.06 -19.10 4.27
C LYS A 87 -13.98 -17.86 4.26
N LYS A 88 -15.01 -17.87 5.11
CA LYS A 88 -15.79 -16.66 5.39
C LYS A 88 -14.90 -15.67 6.14
N ALA A 89 -14.93 -14.41 5.70
CA ALA A 89 -14.21 -13.36 6.41
C ALA A 89 -15.01 -12.92 7.63
N GLU A 90 -14.45 -13.19 8.81
CA GLU A 90 -14.96 -12.78 10.11
C GLU A 90 -13.87 -11.96 10.80
N PHE A 91 -14.29 -10.92 11.52
CA PHE A 91 -13.38 -9.93 12.08
C PHE A 91 -13.74 -9.55 13.51
N HIS A 92 -12.70 -9.43 14.33
CA HIS A 92 -12.76 -8.73 15.60
C HIS A 92 -11.67 -7.65 15.65
N CYS A 93 -12.01 -6.44 16.12
CA CYS A 93 -11.03 -5.34 16.32
C CYS A 93 -9.77 -5.77 17.07
N LYS A 94 -9.92 -6.75 17.97
CA LYS A 94 -8.82 -7.36 18.72
C LYS A 94 -7.73 -7.97 17.81
N ASP A 95 -8.08 -8.54 16.67
CA ASP A 95 -7.12 -9.18 15.77
C ASP A 95 -6.13 -8.17 15.16
N VAL A 96 -6.59 -6.95 14.85
CA VAL A 96 -5.70 -5.88 14.38
C VAL A 96 -4.86 -5.36 15.53
N LEU A 97 -5.47 -5.05 16.68
CA LEU A 97 -4.76 -4.48 17.83
C LEU A 97 -3.64 -5.39 18.34
N GLU A 98 -3.84 -6.71 18.32
CA GLU A 98 -2.85 -7.70 18.76
C GLU A 98 -1.56 -7.68 17.94
N VAL A 99 -1.69 -7.49 16.62
CA VAL A 99 -0.57 -7.52 15.66
C VAL A 99 -0.09 -6.13 15.24
N PHE A 100 -0.85 -5.07 15.54
CA PHE A 100 -0.59 -3.71 15.07
C PHE A 100 0.82 -3.24 15.43
N LEU A 101 1.15 -3.22 16.73
CA LEU A 101 2.44 -2.71 17.20
C LEU A 101 3.63 -3.58 16.72
N PRO A 102 3.60 -4.91 16.82
CA PRO A 102 4.65 -5.76 16.27
C PRO A 102 4.85 -5.57 14.76
N ALA A 103 3.75 -5.53 13.99
CA ALA A 103 3.80 -5.35 12.54
C ALA A 103 4.32 -3.95 12.18
N LEU A 104 3.93 -2.92 12.93
CA LEU A 104 4.38 -1.55 12.72
C LEU A 104 5.89 -1.43 12.94
N LEU A 105 6.41 -1.94 14.06
CA LEU A 105 7.84 -1.92 14.35
C LEU A 105 8.65 -2.67 13.28
N LEU A 106 8.17 -3.83 12.84
CA LEU A 106 8.81 -4.59 11.77
C LEU A 106 8.72 -3.87 10.42
N SER A 107 7.60 -3.21 10.11
CA SER A 107 7.46 -2.44 8.88
C SER A 107 8.47 -1.28 8.81
N ILE A 108 8.67 -0.57 9.93
CA ILE A 108 9.65 0.51 10.04
C ILE A 108 11.06 -0.06 9.92
N LEU A 109 11.36 -1.16 10.61
CA LEU A 109 12.68 -1.78 10.56
C LEU A 109 13.03 -2.30 9.16
N VAL A 110 12.11 -3.00 8.49
CA VAL A 110 12.28 -3.44 7.10
C VAL A 110 12.43 -2.25 6.17
N GLY A 111 11.65 -1.19 6.37
CA GLY A 111 11.79 0.08 5.65
C GLY A 111 13.20 0.68 5.80
N LEU A 112 13.74 0.73 7.01
CA LEU A 112 15.09 1.24 7.28
C LEU A 112 16.18 0.35 6.67
N ILE A 113 16.05 -0.97 6.76
CA ILE A 113 17.02 -1.93 6.18
C ILE A 113 17.02 -1.80 4.66
N THR A 114 15.84 -1.76 4.03
CA THR A 114 15.71 -1.63 2.57
C THR A 114 16.19 -0.27 2.07
N ALA A 115 15.82 0.82 2.74
CA ALA A 115 16.30 2.17 2.43
C ALA A 115 17.82 2.28 2.59
N GLY A 116 18.38 1.75 3.68
CA GLY A 116 19.83 1.68 3.89
C GLY A 116 20.54 0.83 2.84
N GLY A 117 19.90 -0.26 2.39
CA GLY A 117 20.37 -1.06 1.27
C GLY A 117 20.49 -0.25 -0.02
N PHE A 118 19.44 0.47 -0.39
CA PHE A 118 19.43 1.35 -1.58
C PHE A 118 20.38 2.54 -1.46
N LEU A 119 20.58 3.08 -0.25
CA LEU A 119 21.53 4.16 0.02
C LEU A 119 22.98 3.70 -0.25
N LEU A 120 23.29 2.45 0.09
CA LEU A 120 24.59 1.85 -0.19
C LEU A 120 24.74 1.57 -1.69
N LEU A 121 23.86 0.74 -2.26
CA LEU A 121 23.88 0.37 -3.69
C LEU A 121 22.51 -0.20 -4.13
N ILE A 122 22.20 -0.17 -5.43
CA ILE A 122 20.93 -0.71 -5.97
C ILE A 122 20.78 -2.22 -5.68
N ILE A 123 21.86 -3.00 -5.89
CA ILE A 123 21.84 -4.46 -5.73
C ILE A 123 21.46 -4.90 -4.29
N PRO A 124 22.11 -4.42 -3.21
CA PRO A 124 21.73 -4.77 -1.85
C PRO A 124 20.33 -4.26 -1.48
N GLY A 125 19.90 -3.09 -1.97
CA GLY A 125 18.53 -2.62 -1.81
C GLY A 125 17.49 -3.62 -2.34
N VAL A 126 17.64 -4.05 -3.58
CA VAL A 126 16.77 -5.06 -4.22
C VAL A 126 16.81 -6.38 -3.45
N LEU A 127 18.00 -6.80 -3.01
CA LEU A 127 18.19 -8.05 -2.30
C LEU A 127 17.47 -8.07 -0.94
N PHE A 128 17.56 -6.98 -0.17
CA PHE A 128 16.83 -6.82 1.09
C PHE A 128 15.32 -6.72 0.89
N THR A 129 14.85 -6.05 -0.17
CA THR A 129 13.42 -6.00 -0.49
C THR A 129 12.84 -7.40 -0.64
N VAL A 130 13.50 -8.30 -1.38
CA VAL A 130 13.01 -9.67 -1.58
C VAL A 130 13.13 -10.49 -0.30
N TRP A 131 14.26 -10.42 0.40
CA TRP A 131 14.48 -11.20 1.62
C TRP A 131 13.49 -10.83 2.73
N TYR A 132 13.11 -9.57 2.85
CA TYR A 132 12.27 -9.09 3.95
C TYR A 132 10.82 -8.78 3.55
N ALA A 133 10.43 -8.99 2.30
CA ALA A 133 9.07 -8.75 1.78
C ALA A 133 7.98 -9.44 2.61
N PHE A 134 8.27 -10.60 3.19
CA PHE A 134 7.28 -11.41 3.92
C PHE A 134 7.30 -11.19 5.43
N THR A 135 8.23 -10.41 5.98
CA THR A 135 8.38 -10.20 7.42
C THR A 135 7.08 -9.73 8.08
N VAL A 136 6.44 -8.71 7.48
CA VAL A 136 5.18 -8.15 7.99
C VAL A 136 4.02 -9.15 7.82
N TYR A 137 4.02 -9.94 6.75
CA TYR A 137 3.01 -10.97 6.50
C TYR A 137 3.10 -12.11 7.52
N ILE A 138 4.31 -12.56 7.86
CA ILE A 138 4.53 -13.56 8.91
C ILE A 138 4.02 -13.01 10.26
N ALA A 139 4.36 -11.76 10.60
CA ALA A 139 3.92 -11.15 11.85
C ALA A 139 2.38 -11.06 11.96
N ILE A 140 1.70 -10.68 10.88
CA ILE A 140 0.24 -10.52 10.86
C ILE A 140 -0.46 -11.87 10.81
N LEU A 141 -0.10 -12.74 9.87
CA LEU A 141 -0.83 -13.98 9.58
C LEU A 141 -0.52 -15.10 10.58
N GLU A 142 0.67 -15.10 11.17
CA GLU A 142 1.07 -16.08 12.18
C GLU A 142 1.01 -15.53 13.61
N LYS A 143 0.61 -14.26 13.78
CA LYS A 143 0.57 -13.55 15.07
C LYS A 143 1.90 -13.61 15.84
N LYS A 144 3.02 -13.75 15.13
CA LYS A 144 4.38 -13.81 15.71
C LYS A 144 4.95 -12.40 15.91
N LYS A 145 5.96 -12.30 16.78
CA LYS A 145 6.63 -11.04 17.13
C LYS A 145 8.16 -11.22 17.16
N GLY A 146 8.87 -10.11 17.09
CA GLY A 146 10.33 -10.06 17.27
C GLY A 146 11.15 -10.13 15.99
N LEU A 147 12.46 -9.93 16.14
CA LEU A 147 13.40 -9.81 15.02
C LEU A 147 13.69 -11.14 14.31
N ILE A 148 13.38 -12.27 14.95
CA ILE A 148 13.52 -13.61 14.34
C ILE A 148 12.72 -13.75 13.03
N LEU A 149 11.67 -12.94 12.86
CA LEU A 149 10.85 -12.94 11.65
C LEU A 149 11.60 -12.43 10.42
N LEU A 150 12.66 -11.64 10.59
CA LEU A 150 13.54 -11.23 9.48
C LEU A 150 14.29 -12.43 8.93
N SER A 151 14.83 -13.30 9.80
CA SER A 151 15.47 -14.54 9.38
C SER A 151 14.46 -15.51 8.76
N GLU A 152 13.26 -15.65 9.34
CA GLU A 152 12.20 -16.50 8.77
C GLU A 152 11.82 -16.03 7.34
N SER A 153 11.61 -14.73 7.14
CA SER A 153 11.31 -14.16 5.81
C SER A 153 12.44 -14.41 4.81
N ARG A 154 13.70 -14.28 5.26
CA ARG A 154 14.87 -14.53 4.40
C ARG A 154 14.94 -16.00 3.96
N GLU A 155 14.68 -16.93 4.87
CA GLU A 155 14.68 -18.37 4.56
C GLU A 155 13.61 -18.74 3.52
N LEU A 156 12.44 -18.07 3.53
CA LEU A 156 11.41 -18.27 2.49
C LEU A 156 11.90 -17.94 1.06
N SER A 157 12.89 -17.05 0.94
CA SER A 157 13.47 -16.63 -0.34
C SER A 157 14.81 -17.31 -0.66
N ARG A 158 15.36 -18.10 0.28
CA ARG A 158 16.68 -18.71 0.14
C ARG A 158 16.65 -19.79 -0.93
N GLY A 159 17.62 -19.73 -1.85
CA GLY A 159 17.69 -20.65 -3.00
C GLY A 159 16.64 -20.42 -4.10
N LYS A 160 15.70 -19.48 -3.91
CA LYS A 160 14.62 -19.17 -4.87
C LYS A 160 14.48 -17.66 -5.14
N PHE A 161 15.56 -16.90 -4.96
CA PHE A 161 15.55 -15.43 -5.04
C PHE A 161 14.91 -14.89 -6.32
N TRP A 162 15.42 -15.26 -7.50
CA TRP A 162 14.92 -14.76 -8.79
C TRP A 162 13.45 -15.12 -9.05
N PRO A 163 13.01 -16.37 -8.81
CA PRO A 163 11.59 -16.72 -8.89
C PRO A 163 10.69 -15.92 -7.93
N VAL A 164 11.16 -15.58 -6.72
CA VAL A 164 10.39 -14.78 -5.76
C VAL A 164 10.36 -13.31 -6.19
N PHE A 165 11.52 -12.75 -6.56
CA PHE A 165 11.65 -11.39 -7.07
C PHE A 165 10.71 -11.13 -8.24
N GLY A 166 10.73 -11.97 -9.28
CA GLY A 166 9.88 -11.80 -10.45
C GLY A 166 8.38 -11.85 -10.11
N ARG A 167 7.98 -12.72 -9.17
CA ARG A 167 6.58 -12.85 -8.74
C ARG A 167 6.11 -11.74 -7.80
N LEU A 168 7.01 -11.08 -7.08
CA LEU A 168 6.69 -9.89 -6.31
C LEU A 168 6.66 -8.65 -7.20
N ILE A 169 7.66 -8.45 -8.05
CA ILE A 169 7.82 -7.19 -8.79
C ILE A 169 6.91 -7.13 -10.01
N LEU A 170 6.84 -8.17 -10.84
CA LEU A 170 6.16 -8.05 -12.13
C LEU A 170 4.63 -7.86 -12.01
N PRO A 171 3.89 -8.60 -11.16
CA PRO A 171 2.46 -8.33 -10.96
C PRO A 171 2.19 -6.96 -10.32
N ASN A 172 3.00 -6.55 -9.34
CA ASN A 172 2.84 -5.24 -8.71
C ASN A 172 3.15 -4.10 -9.70
N LEU A 173 4.16 -4.27 -10.56
CA LEU A 173 4.48 -3.33 -11.63
C LEU A 173 3.35 -3.25 -12.66
N PHE A 174 2.76 -4.39 -13.04
CA PHE A 174 1.62 -4.43 -13.94
C PHE A 174 0.44 -3.61 -13.41
N TRP A 175 0.03 -3.84 -12.16
CA TRP A 175 -1.06 -3.06 -11.54
C TRP A 175 -0.68 -1.60 -11.31
N GLY A 176 0.59 -1.31 -11.01
CA GLY A 176 1.13 0.05 -10.90
C GLY A 176 1.04 0.83 -12.20
N LEU A 177 1.40 0.21 -13.32
CA LEU A 177 1.29 0.82 -14.64
C LEU A 177 -0.17 1.11 -15.00
N ILE A 178 -1.08 0.17 -14.76
CA ILE A 178 -2.52 0.38 -15.01
C ILE A 178 -3.04 1.55 -14.17
N SER A 179 -2.74 1.56 -12.86
CA SER A 179 -3.11 2.65 -11.96
C SER A 179 -2.59 4.01 -12.43
N TYR A 180 -1.32 4.05 -12.85
CA TYR A 180 -0.70 5.25 -13.40
C TYR A 180 -1.39 5.74 -14.67
N PHE A 181 -1.65 4.87 -15.64
CA PHE A 181 -2.33 5.25 -16.89
C PHE A 181 -3.77 5.70 -16.66
N VAL A 182 -4.50 5.08 -15.73
CA VAL A 182 -5.84 5.51 -15.34
C VAL A 182 -5.79 6.93 -14.75
N LEU A 183 -4.88 7.16 -13.80
CA LEU A 183 -4.74 8.48 -13.16
C LEU A 183 -4.31 9.55 -14.17
N ALA A 184 -3.29 9.27 -14.99
CA ALA A 184 -2.80 10.17 -16.02
C ALA A 184 -3.89 10.49 -17.06
N GLY A 185 -4.67 9.50 -17.48
CA GLY A 185 -5.79 9.69 -18.40
C GLY A 185 -6.84 10.65 -17.82
N ILE A 186 -7.25 10.45 -16.57
CA ILE A 186 -8.21 11.35 -15.90
C ILE A 186 -7.65 12.77 -15.78
N PHE A 187 -6.38 12.91 -15.40
CA PHE A 187 -5.75 14.23 -15.27
C PHE A 187 -5.65 14.97 -16.60
N ASN A 188 -5.33 14.28 -17.69
CA ASN A 188 -5.32 14.87 -19.02
C ASN A 188 -6.72 15.35 -19.43
N ILE A 189 -7.77 14.55 -19.19
CA ILE A 189 -9.16 14.95 -19.49
C ILE A 189 -9.54 16.22 -18.71
N ILE A 190 -9.19 16.29 -17.42
CA ILE A 190 -9.44 17.48 -16.60
C ILE A 190 -8.64 18.69 -17.12
N GLY A 191 -7.38 18.50 -17.51
CA GLY A 191 -6.54 19.54 -18.10
C GLY A 191 -7.15 20.15 -19.37
N LEU A 192 -7.72 19.29 -20.24
CA LEU A 192 -8.44 19.74 -21.43
C LEU A 192 -9.68 20.59 -21.08
N ILE A 193 -10.44 20.20 -20.04
CA ILE A 193 -11.63 20.93 -19.58
C ILE A 193 -11.26 22.32 -19.03
N VAL A 194 -10.13 22.43 -18.32
CA VAL A 194 -9.66 23.66 -17.69
C VAL A 194 -8.76 24.49 -18.63
N ASN A 195 -8.56 24.04 -19.88
CA ASN A 195 -7.69 24.65 -20.88
C ASN A 195 -6.24 24.87 -20.38
N LYS A 196 -5.72 23.91 -19.62
CA LYS A 196 -4.32 23.89 -19.14
C LYS A 196 -3.66 22.58 -19.58
N ALA A 197 -2.58 22.69 -20.37
CA ALA A 197 -1.80 21.54 -20.84
C ALA A 197 -1.13 20.76 -19.69
N VAL A 198 -0.71 21.47 -18.63
CA VAL A 198 -0.21 20.89 -17.38
C VAL A 198 -0.98 21.50 -16.23
N VAL A 199 -1.56 20.64 -15.41
CA VAL A 199 -2.37 21.04 -14.27
C VAL A 199 -1.44 21.31 -13.08
N ASN A 200 -0.93 22.54 -12.97
CA ASN A 200 -0.22 23.01 -11.78
C ASN A 200 -1.22 23.22 -10.65
N GLN A 201 -1.17 22.36 -9.61
CA GLN A 201 -2.11 22.43 -8.48
C GLN A 201 -2.08 23.80 -7.77
N THR A 202 -0.94 24.49 -7.74
CA THR A 202 -0.81 25.81 -7.11
C THR A 202 -1.58 26.93 -7.83
N GLU A 203 -1.95 26.72 -9.09
CA GLU A 203 -2.65 27.73 -9.91
C GLU A 203 -4.14 27.44 -10.11
N LEU A 204 -4.64 26.36 -9.51
CA LEU A 204 -6.04 25.98 -9.61
C LEU A 204 -6.84 26.50 -8.43
N GLY A 205 -8.11 26.82 -8.68
CA GLY A 205 -9.06 27.11 -7.61
C GLY A 205 -9.23 25.92 -6.66
N PHE A 206 -9.50 26.21 -5.39
CA PHE A 206 -9.65 25.22 -4.31
C PHE A 206 -10.49 24.00 -4.72
N GLY A 207 -11.65 24.22 -5.35
CA GLY A 207 -12.56 23.15 -5.77
C GLY A 207 -11.95 22.17 -6.78
N VAL A 208 -11.22 22.67 -7.78
CA VAL A 208 -10.58 21.82 -8.80
C VAL A 208 -9.46 20.99 -8.17
N ASN A 209 -8.66 21.59 -7.30
CA ASN A 209 -7.59 20.89 -6.57
C ASN A 209 -8.13 19.78 -5.66
N VAL A 210 -9.17 20.07 -4.86
CA VAL A 210 -9.80 19.03 -4.03
C VAL A 210 -10.36 17.90 -4.91
N GLY A 211 -10.94 18.23 -6.07
CA GLY A 211 -11.36 17.25 -7.06
C GLY A 211 -10.21 16.35 -7.54
N LEU A 212 -9.04 16.91 -7.86
CA LEU A 212 -7.85 16.16 -8.28
C LEU A 212 -7.29 15.27 -7.16
N LEU A 213 -7.28 15.77 -5.91
CA LEU A 213 -6.90 14.96 -4.74
C LEU A 213 -7.89 13.81 -4.52
N ALA A 214 -9.19 14.05 -4.70
CA ALA A 214 -10.21 13.01 -4.61
C ALA A 214 -10.03 11.95 -5.71
N VAL A 215 -9.79 12.34 -6.96
CA VAL A 215 -9.49 11.40 -8.03
C VAL A 215 -8.26 10.55 -7.69
N SER A 216 -7.19 11.18 -7.19
CA SER A 216 -5.95 10.50 -6.82
C SER A 216 -6.17 9.47 -5.71
N ALA A 217 -6.87 9.88 -4.63
CA ALA A 217 -7.22 9.02 -3.52
C ALA A 217 -8.15 7.86 -3.96
N LEU A 218 -9.05 8.12 -4.90
CA LEU A 218 -9.97 7.11 -5.41
C LEU A 218 -9.23 6.05 -6.22
N VAL A 219 -8.36 6.46 -7.13
CA VAL A 219 -7.53 5.53 -7.91
C VAL A 219 -6.60 4.74 -6.97
N ALA A 220 -5.89 5.41 -6.07
CA ALA A 220 -5.00 4.76 -5.11
C ALA A 220 -5.74 3.74 -4.24
N SER A 221 -6.90 4.10 -3.69
CA SER A 221 -7.70 3.17 -2.87
C SER A 221 -8.17 1.97 -3.68
N PHE A 222 -8.66 2.17 -4.91
CA PHE A 222 -9.15 1.09 -5.78
C PHE A 222 -8.08 0.04 -6.10
N PHE A 223 -6.83 0.46 -6.34
CA PHE A 223 -5.74 -0.47 -6.66
C PHE A 223 -5.04 -1.04 -5.42
N ALA A 224 -5.18 -0.43 -4.24
CA ALA A 224 -4.50 -0.86 -3.01
C ALA A 224 -4.68 -2.37 -2.67
N PRO A 225 -5.89 -2.97 -2.76
CA PRO A 225 -6.05 -4.40 -2.48
C PRO A 225 -5.28 -5.30 -3.44
N LEU A 226 -5.07 -4.91 -4.70
CA LEU A 226 -4.39 -5.75 -5.67
C LEU A 226 -2.93 -6.01 -5.28
N TYR A 227 -2.24 -5.00 -4.75
CA TYR A 227 -0.87 -5.15 -4.24
C TYR A 227 -0.80 -6.12 -3.04
N VAL A 228 -1.78 -6.02 -2.15
CA VAL A 228 -1.91 -6.93 -1.00
C VAL A 228 -2.20 -8.35 -1.46
N ILE A 229 -3.13 -8.53 -2.41
CA ILE A 229 -3.50 -9.85 -2.94
C ILE A 229 -2.33 -10.53 -3.64
N VAL A 230 -1.60 -9.80 -4.49
CA VAL A 230 -0.37 -10.31 -5.13
C VAL A 230 0.60 -10.82 -4.06
N THR A 231 0.90 -9.99 -3.06
CA THR A 231 1.93 -10.34 -2.07
C THR A 231 1.48 -11.51 -1.18
N THR A 232 0.19 -11.59 -0.80
CA THR A 232 -0.36 -12.73 -0.04
C THR A 232 -0.33 -14.03 -0.86
N ILE A 233 -0.63 -13.97 -2.17
CA ILE A 233 -0.53 -15.15 -3.06
C ILE A 233 0.93 -15.66 -3.08
N VAL A 234 1.89 -14.76 -3.29
CA VAL A 234 3.31 -15.15 -3.34
C VAL A 234 3.77 -15.69 -1.99
N PHE A 235 3.40 -15.03 -0.88
CA PHE A 235 3.70 -15.49 0.47
C PHE A 235 3.23 -16.92 0.71
N ARG A 236 1.98 -17.23 0.35
CA ARG A 236 1.42 -18.58 0.50
C ARG A 236 2.12 -19.60 -0.39
N GLU A 237 2.58 -19.21 -1.57
CA GLU A 237 3.25 -20.11 -2.50
C GLU A 237 4.69 -20.44 -2.06
N VAL A 238 5.43 -19.48 -1.51
CA VAL A 238 6.81 -19.72 -1.04
C VAL A 238 6.86 -20.51 0.26
N LYS A 239 5.77 -20.50 1.04
CA LYS A 239 5.64 -21.21 2.31
C LYS A 239 5.24 -22.69 2.16
N LYS A 240 4.76 -23.10 0.98
CA LYS A 240 4.52 -24.52 0.65
C LYS A 240 5.83 -25.25 0.40
#